data_AF-A0A498D282-F1
#
_entry.id   AF-A0A498D282-F1
#
_cell.length_a   1.000
_cell.length_b   1.000
_cell.length_c   1.000
_cell.angle_alpha   90.00
_cell.angle_beta   90.00
_cell.angle_gamma   90.00
#
_symmetry.space_group_name_H-M   'P 1'
#
loop_
_entity.id
_entity.type
_entity.pdbx_description
1 polymer ?
#
loop_
_entity_poly.entity_id
_entity_poly.type
_entity_poly.pdbx_seq_one_letter_code
_entity_poly.pdbx_strand_id
1 'polypeptide(L)' 'MTTSISPSNKTRSKKLPGGRVRCTVYLPKSEVDCLDQQAEKTDSSRSSLIAQIYYQGKTSNTK' A
#
# COMPACT_ATOMS: atom_id res chain seq x y z
N MET A 1 21.46 -28.13 -22.07
CA MET A 1 20.94 -27.83 -20.71
C MET A 1 19.52 -27.29 -20.86
N THR A 2 18.51 -28.03 -20.41
CA THR A 2 17.09 -27.67 -20.52
C THR A 2 16.67 -26.86 -19.29
N THR A 3 16.27 -25.61 -19.48
CA THR A 3 15.86 -24.66 -18.42
C THR A 3 14.40 -24.85 -17.98
N SER A 4 13.81 -26.03 -18.16
CA SER A 4 12.36 -26.25 -18.00
C SER A 4 11.90 -26.51 -16.56
N ILE A 5 12.81 -26.50 -15.58
CA ILE A 5 12.52 -26.85 -14.17
C ILE A 5 12.47 -25.60 -13.29
N SER A 6 13.06 -24.48 -13.74
CA SER A 6 13.05 -23.23 -12.98
C SER A 6 11.75 -22.47 -13.25
N PRO A 7 11.01 -22.05 -12.19
CA PRO A 7 9.89 -21.14 -12.39
C PRO A 7 10.40 -19.91 -13.15
N SER A 8 9.65 -19.47 -14.17
CA SER A 8 9.99 -18.27 -14.94
C SER A 8 10.30 -17.15 -13.96
N ASN A 9 11.54 -16.65 -14.02
CA ASN A 9 12.09 -15.65 -13.11
C ASN A 9 11.08 -14.50 -13.06
N LYS A 10 10.35 -14.34 -11.94
CA LYS A 10 9.32 -13.29 -11.82
C LYS A 10 9.99 -11.97 -12.17
N THR A 11 9.64 -11.41 -13.32
CA THR A 11 10.24 -10.19 -13.81
C THR A 11 10.02 -9.13 -12.75
N ARG A 12 11.12 -8.51 -12.30
CA ARG A 12 11.08 -7.46 -11.30
C ARG A 12 10.05 -6.42 -11.74
N SER A 13 9.13 -6.03 -10.85
CA SER A 13 8.11 -5.03 -11.17
C SER A 13 8.77 -3.79 -11.77
N LYS A 14 8.19 -3.28 -12.86
CA LYS A 14 8.71 -2.08 -13.52
C LYS A 14 8.74 -0.93 -12.50
N LYS A 15 9.88 -0.22 -12.44
CA LYS A 15 10.03 0.94 -11.57
C LYS A 15 9.03 2.00 -12.02
N LEU A 16 8.10 2.37 -11.14
CA LEU A 16 7.16 3.46 -11.42
C LEU A 16 7.92 4.81 -11.40
N PRO A 17 7.63 5.73 -12.34
CA PRO A 17 8.14 7.10 -12.27
C PRO A 17 7.54 7.80 -11.03
N GLY A 18 8.31 8.71 -10.41
CA GLY A 18 7.84 9.53 -9.28
C GLY A 18 8.28 9.08 -7.88
N GLY A 19 8.89 7.89 -7.74
CA GLY A 19 9.45 7.45 -6.45
C GLY A 19 8.43 7.33 -5.32
N ARG A 20 8.92 7.14 -4.09
CA ARG A 20 8.08 7.16 -2.88
C ARG A 20 8.08 8.57 -2.33
N VAL A 21 6.92 9.21 -2.27
CA VAL A 21 6.75 10.52 -1.63
C VAL A 21 6.48 10.31 -0.14
N ARG A 22 7.32 10.89 0.71
CA ARG A 22 7.08 10.92 2.16
C ARG A 22 6.00 11.96 2.46
N CYS A 23 5.03 11.59 3.30
CA CYS A 23 4.03 12.52 3.81
C CYS A 23 3.88 12.35 5.32
N THR A 24 3.58 13.45 6.00
CA THR A 24 3.21 13.46 7.41
C THR A 24 1.71 13.73 7.49
N VAL A 25 0.97 12.88 8.19
CA VAL A 25 -0.47 13.02 8.36
C VAL A 25 -0.75 13.24 9.84
N TYR A 26 -1.47 14.31 10.15
CA TYR A 26 -1.90 14.63 11.50
C TYR A 26 -3.35 14.15 11.66
N LEU A 27 -3.55 13.19 12.55
CA LEU A 27 -4.85 12.60 12.83
C LEU A 27 -5.14 12.74 14.34
N PRO A 28 -6.42 12.90 14.71
CA PRO A 28 -6.86 12.73 16.09
C PRO A 28 -6.50 11.34 16.62
N LYS A 29 -6.27 11.25 17.93
CA LYS A 29 -5.90 9.98 18.57
C LYS A 29 -6.92 8.87 18.30
N SER A 30 -8.21 9.20 18.33
CA SER A 30 -9.30 8.27 18.03
C SER A 30 -9.21 7.63 16.63
N GLU A 31 -8.76 8.39 15.64
CA GLU A 31 -8.60 7.88 14.27
C GLU A 31 -7.37 7.00 14.15
N VAL A 32 -6.29 7.35 14.85
CA VAL A 32 -5.07 6.51 14.92
C VAL A 32 -5.38 5.17 15.58
N ASP A 33 -6.11 5.17 16.70
CA ASP A 33 -6.49 3.95 17.41
C ASP A 33 -7.36 3.03 16.53
N CYS A 34 -8.24 3.60 15.71
CA CYS A 34 -9.04 2.85 14.75
C CYS A 34 -8.17 2.20 13.66
N LEU A 35 -7.20 2.95 13.11
CA LEU A 35 -6.24 2.43 12.12
C LEU A 35 -5.39 1.30 12.68
N ASP A 36 -5.00 1.39 13.95
CA ASP A 36 -4.21 0.34 14.63
C ASP A 36 -5.00 -0.95 14.79
N GLN A 37 -6.25 -0.87 15.23
CA GLN A 37 -7.13 -2.04 15.29
C GLN A 37 -7.36 -2.68 13.92
N GLN A 38 -7.43 -1.86 12.86
CA GLN A 38 -7.58 -2.36 11.50
C GLN A 38 -6.30 -3.00 10.97
N ALA A 39 -5.14 -2.42 11.29
CA ALA A 39 -3.82 -2.95 10.95
C ALA A 39 -3.61 -4.34 11.55
N GLU A 40 -3.94 -4.51 12.83
CA GLU A 40 -3.86 -5.80 13.53
C GLU A 40 -4.77 -6.86 12.89
N LYS A 41 -6.00 -6.48 12.51
CA LYS A 41 -6.97 -7.41 11.89
C LYS A 41 -6.57 -7.85 10.48
N THR A 42 -5.90 -6.99 9.73
CA THR A 42 -5.56 -7.23 8.30
C THR A 42 -4.11 -7.64 8.09
N ASP A 43 -3.32 -7.77 9.15
CA ASP A 43 -1.88 -8.02 9.11
C ASP A 43 -1.17 -7.05 8.15
N SER A 44 -1.57 -5.78 8.20
CA SER A 44 -1.11 -4.74 7.29
C SER A 44 -0.51 -3.57 8.05
N SER A 45 0.37 -2.81 7.42
CA SER A 45 0.96 -1.63 8.06
C SER A 45 0.00 -0.44 8.01
N ARG A 46 0.09 0.43 9.03
CA ARG A 46 -0.63 1.72 9.06
C ARG A 46 -0.47 2.51 7.76
N SER A 47 0.75 2.58 7.23
CA SER A 47 1.04 3.32 5.99
C SER A 47 0.38 2.70 4.76
N SER A 48 0.21 1.37 4.72
CA SER A 48 -0.52 0.68 3.66
C SER A 48 -2.00 1.03 3.71
N LEU A 49 -2.62 1.00 4.90
CA LEU A 49 -4.02 1.36 5.10
C LEU A 49 -4.27 2.84 4.74
N ILE A 50 -3.43 3.76 5.20
CA ILE A 50 -3.54 5.19 4.88
C ILE A 50 -3.45 5.42 3.37
N ALA A 51 -2.49 4.77 2.70
CA ALA A 51 -2.35 4.88 1.24
C ALA A 51 -3.60 4.35 0.52
N GLN A 52 -4.12 3.20 0.96
CA GLN A 52 -5.33 2.61 0.40
C GLN A 52 -6.54 3.55 0.53
N ILE A 53 -6.76 4.10 1.72
CA ILE A 53 -7.85 5.06 1.99
C ILE A 53 -7.69 6.30 1.10
N TYR A 54 -6.48 6.86 0.99
CA TYR A 54 -6.21 8.02 0.14
C TYR A 54 -6.54 7.75 -1.34
N TYR A 55 -6.10 6.61 -1.88
CA TYR A 55 -6.38 6.25 -3.27
C TYR A 55 -7.85 5.94 -3.53
N GLN A 56 -8.54 5.28 -2.58
CA GLN A 56 -10.00 5.08 -2.65
C GLN A 56 -10.76 6.40 -2.67
N GLY A 57 -10.33 7.38 -1.86
CA GLY A 57 -10.91 8.73 -1.87
C GLY A 57 -10.65 9.50 -3.17
N LYS A 58 -9.50 9.27 -3.81
CA LYS A 58 -9.17 9.89 -5.11
C LYS A 58 -10.07 9.39 -6.24
N THR A 59 -10.35 8.09 -6.27
CA THR A 59 -11.17 7.48 -7.34
C THR A 59 -12.67 7.72 -7.15
N SER A 60 -13.14 7.87 -5.90
CA SER A 60 -14.55 8.18 -5.61
C SER A 60 -14.94 9.62 -5.94
N ASN A 61 -13.97 10.55 -5.91
CA ASN A 61 -14.19 11.97 -6.19
C ASN A 61 -14.04 12.35 -7.68
N THR A 62 -13.77 11.36 -8.55
CA THR A 62 -13.76 11.49 -10.02
C THR A 62 -15.12 11.07 -10.61
N LYS A 63 -16.20 11.73 -10.18
CA LYS A 63 -17.53 11.63 -10.79
C LYS A 63 -17.96 12.96 -11.37
#